data_AF-A0A960H531-F1
#
_entry.id   AF-A0A960H531-F1
#
_cell.length_a   1.000
_cell.length_b   1.000
_cell.length_c   1.000
_cell.angle_alpha   90.00
_cell.angle_beta   90.00
_cell.angle_gamma   90.00
#
_symmetry.space_group_name_H-M   'P 1'
#
loop_
_entity.id
_entity.type
_entity.pdbx_description
1 polymer ?
#
loop_
_entity_poly.entity_id
_entity_poly.type
_entity_poly.pdbx_seq_one_letter_code
_entity_poly.pdbx_strand_id
1 'polypeptide(L)'
;SVADRDYLFPAGDQTVHDAHTIVLRRSRPLQISLDGQDPKQVWTTASTVDEALAQLSMTDTAPAAASRGSRLPLEGMALPVVSAKTVQINDGGAVSTVHLAAPNVGALLAAAGVPLEQRDAVVPTASSPVIAGMQIQVTRIRIEKVTQQVPLAPVARR
;
A
#
# COMPACT_ATOMS: atom_id res chain seq x y z
N SER A 1 -18.86 -11.58 -26.96
CA SER A 1 -18.90 -10.21 -27.52
C SER A 1 -17.79 -9.38 -26.89
N VAL A 2 -17.31 -8.37 -27.59
CA VAL A 2 -16.40 -7.33 -27.07
C VAL A 2 -17.30 -6.14 -26.71
N ALA A 3 -17.14 -5.58 -25.52
CA ALA A 3 -17.92 -4.41 -25.08
C ALA A 3 -17.26 -3.10 -25.54
N ASP A 4 -18.03 -2.02 -25.64
CA ASP A 4 -17.57 -0.71 -26.16
C ASP A 4 -16.34 -0.12 -25.45
N ARG A 5 -16.12 -0.49 -24.17
CA ARG A 5 -15.01 0.01 -23.35
C ARG A 5 -13.83 -0.97 -23.27
N ASP A 6 -13.97 -2.16 -23.84
CA ASP A 6 -12.89 -3.14 -23.87
C ASP A 6 -11.79 -2.65 -24.82
N TYR A 7 -10.54 -2.93 -24.45
CA TYR A 7 -9.42 -2.71 -25.34
C TYR A 7 -9.17 -3.99 -26.13
N LEU A 8 -9.21 -3.87 -27.46
CA LEU A 8 -8.94 -4.96 -28.40
C LEU A 8 -7.82 -4.55 -29.35
N PHE A 9 -6.79 -5.40 -29.47
CA PHE A 9 -5.70 -5.21 -30.40
C PHE A 9 -5.38 -6.51 -31.16
N PRO A 10 -5.27 -6.51 -32.50
CA PRO A 10 -5.67 -5.44 -33.42
C PRO A 10 -7.15 -5.05 -33.25
N ALA A 11 -7.55 -3.85 -33.70
CA ALA A 11 -8.94 -3.40 -33.59
C ALA A 11 -9.91 -4.35 -34.32
N GLY A 12 -11.19 -4.38 -33.93
CA GLY A 12 -12.15 -5.39 -34.38
C GLY A 12 -12.50 -5.36 -35.87
N ASP A 13 -12.12 -4.30 -36.56
CA ASP A 13 -12.25 -4.08 -38.01
C ASP A 13 -10.96 -4.36 -38.79
N GLN A 14 -9.86 -4.71 -38.11
CA GLN A 14 -8.57 -5.01 -38.74
C GLN A 14 -8.54 -6.44 -39.26
N THR A 15 -7.97 -6.63 -40.45
CA THR A 15 -7.69 -7.96 -40.99
C THR A 15 -6.53 -8.58 -40.21
N VAL A 16 -6.72 -9.83 -39.77
CA VAL A 16 -5.72 -10.58 -39.00
C VAL A 16 -5.14 -11.66 -39.92
N HIS A 17 -3.81 -11.77 -39.97
CA HIS A 17 -3.10 -12.82 -40.71
C HIS A 17 -2.56 -13.90 -39.76
N ASP A 18 -2.16 -15.04 -40.31
CA ASP A 18 -1.54 -16.12 -39.54
C ASP A 18 -0.37 -15.60 -38.68
N ALA A 19 -0.27 -16.12 -37.45
CA ALA A 19 0.67 -15.73 -36.38
C ALA A 19 0.43 -14.39 -35.65
N HIS A 20 -0.69 -13.68 -35.89
CA HIS A 20 -1.05 -12.52 -35.06
C HIS A 20 -1.55 -12.92 -33.67
N THR A 21 -1.09 -12.19 -32.64
CA THR A 21 -1.63 -12.29 -31.28
C THR A 21 -2.76 -11.29 -31.11
N ILE A 22 -3.93 -11.77 -30.69
CA ILE A 22 -5.07 -10.93 -30.32
C ILE A 22 -5.02 -10.69 -28.81
N VAL A 23 -5.03 -9.41 -28.42
CA VAL A 23 -5.07 -8.97 -27.02
C VAL A 23 -6.43 -8.38 -26.75
N LEU A 24 -7.17 -8.97 -25.80
CA LEU A 24 -8.39 -8.42 -25.25
C LEU A 24 -8.18 -8.06 -23.78
N ARG A 25 -8.37 -6.79 -23.42
CA ARG A 25 -8.45 -6.35 -22.03
C ARG A 25 -9.86 -5.83 -21.76
N ARG A 26 -10.57 -6.54 -20.91
CA ARG A 26 -11.94 -6.18 -20.55
C ARG A 26 -11.97 -4.99 -19.61
N SER A 27 -12.90 -4.09 -19.87
CA SER A 27 -13.18 -2.94 -19.03
C SER A 27 -13.87 -3.37 -17.75
N ARG A 28 -13.53 -2.70 -16.65
CA ARG A 28 -14.03 -2.96 -15.30
C ARG A 28 -14.51 -1.64 -14.70
N PRO A 29 -15.73 -1.59 -14.15
CA PRO A 29 -16.18 -0.42 -13.40
C PRO A 29 -15.48 -0.37 -12.04
N LEU A 30 -14.97 0.79 -11.66
CA LEU A 30 -14.28 0.99 -10.38
C LEU A 30 -14.92 2.18 -9.67
N GLN A 31 -15.39 1.97 -8.45
CA GLN A 31 -15.96 3.02 -7.60
C GLN A 31 -14.88 3.53 -6.66
N ILE A 32 -14.34 4.72 -6.90
CA ILE A 32 -13.22 5.27 -6.14
C ILE A 32 -13.72 6.31 -5.15
N SER A 33 -13.41 6.11 -3.87
CA SER A 33 -13.61 7.09 -2.81
C SER A 33 -12.25 7.56 -2.30
N LEU A 34 -11.91 8.83 -2.54
CA LEU A 34 -10.66 9.42 -2.06
C LEU A 34 -10.89 10.08 -0.70
N ASP A 35 -10.11 9.70 0.30
CA ASP A 35 -10.16 10.27 1.66
C ASP A 35 -11.57 10.31 2.27
N GLY A 36 -12.37 9.27 1.98
CA GLY A 36 -13.73 9.12 2.49
C GLY A 36 -14.77 10.02 1.82
N GLN A 37 -14.43 10.72 0.73
CA GLN A 37 -15.38 11.48 -0.09
C GLN A 37 -16.32 10.55 -0.88
N ASP A 38 -17.39 11.12 -1.42
CA ASP A 38 -18.36 10.37 -2.23
C ASP A 38 -17.69 9.59 -3.38
N PRO A 39 -18.08 8.32 -3.59
CA PRO A 39 -17.46 7.49 -4.60
C PRO A 39 -17.76 8.01 -6.01
N LYS A 40 -16.75 8.02 -6.87
CA LYS A 40 -16.87 8.32 -8.29
C LYS A 40 -16.65 7.05 -9.10
N GLN A 41 -17.53 6.80 -10.06
CA GLN A 41 -17.36 5.69 -10.99
C GLN A 41 -16.39 6.06 -12.10
N VAL A 42 -15.35 5.26 -12.24
CA VAL A 42 -14.42 5.29 -13.37
C VAL A 42 -14.38 3.91 -14.03
N TRP A 43 -13.80 3.85 -15.23
CA TRP A 43 -13.64 2.60 -15.97
C TRP A 43 -12.17 2.39 -16.28
N THR A 44 -11.70 1.16 -16.11
CA THR A 44 -10.30 0.78 -16.28
C THR A 44 -10.20 -0.57 -16.95
N THR A 45 -9.14 -0.77 -17.75
CA THR A 45 -8.78 -2.09 -18.30
C THR A 45 -7.70 -2.79 -17.46
N ALA A 46 -7.31 -2.18 -16.34
CA ALA A 46 -6.37 -2.76 -15.39
C ALA A 46 -6.87 -4.09 -14.82
N SER A 47 -5.94 -4.98 -14.52
CA SER A 47 -6.23 -6.28 -13.93
C SER A 47 -5.99 -6.32 -12.41
N THR A 48 -5.29 -5.30 -11.88
CA THR A 48 -4.95 -5.15 -10.46
C THR A 48 -5.22 -3.75 -9.97
N VAL A 49 -5.31 -3.60 -8.64
CA VAL A 49 -5.46 -2.29 -7.98
C VAL A 49 -4.30 -1.36 -8.34
N ASP A 50 -3.06 -1.87 -8.33
CA ASP A 50 -1.87 -1.07 -8.65
C ASP A 50 -1.90 -0.52 -10.08
N GLU A 51 -2.20 -1.38 -11.07
CA GLU A 51 -2.36 -0.97 -12.47
C GLU A 51 -3.47 0.08 -12.63
N ALA A 52 -4.57 -0.06 -11.90
CA ALA A 52 -5.67 0.90 -11.97
C ALA A 52 -5.29 2.26 -11.38
N LEU A 53 -4.64 2.30 -10.21
CA LEU A 53 -4.16 3.54 -9.61
C LEU A 53 -3.13 4.22 -10.53
N ALA A 54 -2.25 3.45 -11.18
CA ALA A 54 -1.32 3.97 -12.16
C ALA A 54 -2.03 4.57 -13.39
N GLN A 55 -3.02 3.87 -13.97
CA GLN A 55 -3.80 4.37 -15.10
C GLN A 55 -4.56 5.67 -14.78
N LEU A 56 -4.99 5.83 -13.52
CA LEU A 56 -5.72 7.00 -13.05
C LEU A 56 -4.80 8.12 -12.54
N SER A 57 -3.47 7.96 -12.67
CA SER A 57 -2.48 8.91 -12.13
C SER A 57 -2.62 9.15 -10.62
N MET A 58 -3.08 8.15 -9.88
CA MET A 58 -3.25 8.16 -8.42
C MET A 58 -2.10 7.43 -7.70
N THR A 59 -0.87 7.61 -8.18
CA THR A 59 0.31 6.91 -7.65
C THR A 59 0.64 7.32 -6.20
N ASP A 60 0.33 8.56 -5.83
CA ASP A 60 0.51 9.11 -4.48
C ASP A 60 -0.68 8.84 -3.53
N THR A 61 -1.40 7.76 -3.78
CA THR A 61 -2.51 7.29 -2.95
C THR A 61 -2.32 5.83 -2.59
N ALA A 62 -2.89 5.37 -1.48
CA ALA A 62 -2.87 3.97 -1.09
C ALA A 62 -4.29 3.42 -0.96
N PRO A 63 -4.56 2.17 -1.38
CA PRO A 63 -5.83 1.52 -1.10
C PRO A 63 -6.01 1.36 0.42
N ALA A 64 -7.18 1.74 0.94
CA ALA A 64 -7.49 1.70 2.36
C ALA A 64 -7.96 0.32 2.83
N ALA A 65 -8.59 -0.46 1.93
CA ALA A 65 -9.24 -1.73 2.25
C ALA A 65 -8.77 -2.90 1.37
N ALA A 66 -7.78 -2.68 0.50
CA ALA A 66 -7.26 -3.68 -0.43
C ALA A 66 -5.74 -3.59 -0.51
N SER A 67 -5.10 -4.65 -1.01
CA SER A 67 -3.68 -4.62 -1.35
C SER A 67 -3.50 -4.13 -2.78
N ARG A 68 -2.38 -3.46 -3.07
CA ARG A 68 -2.02 -3.05 -4.45
C ARG A 68 -1.99 -4.22 -5.43
N GLY A 69 -1.55 -5.40 -4.98
CA GLY A 69 -1.52 -6.63 -5.78
C GLY A 69 -2.89 -7.31 -5.97
N SER A 70 -3.97 -6.83 -5.33
CA SER A 70 -5.28 -7.44 -5.45
C SER A 70 -5.81 -7.34 -6.88
N ARG A 71 -6.42 -8.43 -7.37
CA ARG A 71 -7.10 -8.47 -8.68
C ARG A 71 -8.36 -7.60 -8.66
N LEU A 72 -8.60 -6.89 -9.75
CA LEU A 72 -9.89 -6.25 -9.99
C LEU A 72 -10.85 -7.29 -10.60
N PRO A 73 -12.08 -7.46 -10.06
CA PRO A 73 -13.12 -8.29 -10.66
C PRO A 73 -13.69 -7.66 -11.94
N LEU A 74 -14.38 -8.45 -12.78
CA LEU A 74 -14.93 -7.93 -14.06
C LEU A 74 -16.22 -7.14 -13.81
N GLU A 75 -16.98 -7.56 -12.81
CA GLU A 75 -18.18 -6.92 -12.28
C GLU A 75 -17.89 -5.58 -11.59
N GLY A 76 -16.61 -5.34 -11.24
CA GLY A 76 -16.12 -4.10 -10.66
C GLY A 76 -15.66 -4.24 -9.20
N MET A 77 -15.22 -3.11 -8.64
CA MET A 77 -14.74 -3.04 -7.26
C MET A 77 -15.04 -1.67 -6.64
N ALA A 78 -15.36 -1.65 -5.35
CA ALA A 78 -15.28 -0.44 -4.55
C ALA A 78 -13.86 -0.30 -3.99
N LEU A 79 -13.21 0.83 -4.30
CA LEU A 79 -11.82 1.08 -3.97
C LEU A 79 -11.71 2.39 -3.17
N PRO A 80 -11.84 2.32 -1.84
CA PRO A 80 -11.48 3.44 -0.99
C PRO A 80 -9.96 3.63 -1.02
N VAL A 81 -9.52 4.85 -1.24
CA VAL A 81 -8.11 5.25 -1.32
C VAL A 81 -7.87 6.44 -0.39
N VAL A 82 -6.66 6.53 0.14
CA VAL A 82 -6.21 7.64 0.97
C VAL A 82 -5.06 8.35 0.30
N SER A 83 -5.05 9.68 0.36
CA SER A 83 -3.93 10.49 -0.12
C SER A 83 -2.71 10.34 0.76
N ALA A 84 -1.53 10.56 0.18
CA ALA A 84 -0.32 10.74 0.95
C ALA A 84 -0.40 12.01 1.80
N LYS A 85 0.04 11.87 3.05
CA LYS A 85 0.03 12.95 4.04
C LYS A 85 1.42 13.11 4.60
N THR A 86 1.83 14.37 4.77
CA THR A 86 3.07 14.70 5.46
C THR A 86 2.84 14.61 6.96
N VAL A 87 3.62 13.77 7.64
CA VAL A 87 3.56 13.58 9.09
C VAL A 87 4.97 13.57 9.68
N GLN A 88 5.05 13.90 10.97
CA GLN A 88 6.29 13.84 11.73
C GLN A 88 6.26 12.62 12.65
N ILE A 89 7.28 11.77 12.58
CA ILE A 89 7.43 10.59 13.44
C ILE A 89 8.58 10.87 14.41
N ASN A 90 8.31 10.77 15.70
CA ASN A 90 9.31 10.69 16.75
C ASN A 90 9.38 9.24 17.24
N ASP A 91 10.41 8.52 16.83
CA ASP A 91 10.61 7.11 17.16
C ASP A 91 11.68 6.96 18.24
N GLY A 92 11.26 6.82 19.51
CA GLY A 92 12.19 6.67 20.64
C GLY A 92 13.19 7.83 20.79
N GLY A 93 12.85 9.03 20.30
CA GLY A 93 13.73 10.21 20.26
C GLY A 93 14.30 10.53 18.88
N ALA A 94 14.24 9.60 17.92
CA ALA A 94 14.65 9.84 16.54
C ALA A 94 13.52 10.49 15.74
N VAL A 95 13.67 11.77 15.39
CA VAL A 95 12.65 12.54 14.68
C VAL A 95 12.87 12.49 13.17
N SER A 96 11.80 12.20 12.42
CA SER A 96 11.78 12.20 10.95
C SER A 96 10.48 12.78 10.42
N THR A 97 10.51 13.28 9.19
CA THR A 97 9.32 13.72 8.45
C THR A 97 9.15 12.82 7.24
N VAL A 98 7.95 12.28 7.06
CA VAL A 98 7.62 11.38 5.95
C VAL A 98 6.39 11.88 5.21
N HIS A 99 6.31 11.57 3.91
CA HIS A 99 5.15 11.83 3.08
C HIS A 99 4.68 10.50 2.48
N LEU A 100 3.64 9.91 3.06
CA LEU A 100 3.19 8.56 2.75
C LEU A 100 1.67 8.45 2.78
N ALA A 101 1.13 7.62 1.90
CA ALA A 101 -0.28 7.25 1.89
C ALA A 101 -0.52 6.03 2.78
N ALA A 102 -1.28 6.22 3.86
CA ALA A 102 -1.66 5.14 4.77
C ALA A 102 -2.99 5.46 5.47
N PRO A 103 -3.87 4.45 5.67
CA PRO A 103 -5.20 4.69 6.23
C PRO A 103 -5.18 5.00 7.73
N ASN A 104 -4.15 4.53 8.45
CA ASN A 104 -4.00 4.73 9.88
C ASN A 104 -2.52 4.75 10.29
N VAL A 105 -2.25 5.17 11.53
CA VAL A 105 -0.90 5.30 12.10
C VAL A 105 -0.10 4.00 12.00
N GLY A 106 -0.69 2.84 12.29
CA GLY A 106 0.01 1.55 12.23
C GLY A 106 0.47 1.19 10.82
N ALA A 107 -0.41 1.39 9.83
CA ALA A 107 -0.08 1.19 8.42
C ALA A 107 0.98 2.20 7.94
N LEU A 108 0.94 3.45 8.44
CA LEU A 108 1.93 4.46 8.11
C LEU A 108 3.32 4.08 8.63
N LEU A 109 3.42 3.62 9.87
CA LEU A 109 4.68 3.16 10.47
C LEU A 109 5.24 1.95 9.72
N ALA A 110 4.40 1.00 9.32
CA ALA A 110 4.82 -0.13 8.50
C ALA A 110 5.32 0.33 7.11
N ALA A 111 4.62 1.26 6.46
CA ALA A 111 5.03 1.82 5.17
C ALA A 111 6.33 2.65 5.26
N ALA A 112 6.58 3.29 6.40
CA ALA A 112 7.83 3.99 6.71
C ALA A 112 8.99 3.04 7.08
N GLY A 113 8.76 1.72 7.09
CA GLY A 113 9.79 0.72 7.43
C GLY A 113 10.05 0.56 8.93
N VAL A 114 9.20 1.14 9.79
CA VAL A 114 9.36 1.17 11.25
C VAL A 114 8.12 0.61 11.97
N PRO A 115 7.65 -0.61 11.63
CA PRO A 115 6.41 -1.18 12.18
C PRO A 115 6.46 -1.29 13.70
N LEU A 116 5.28 -1.29 14.33
CA LEU A 116 5.16 -1.59 15.76
C LEU A 116 5.37 -3.08 16.01
N GLU A 117 6.21 -3.40 16.98
CA GLU A 117 6.54 -4.78 17.33
C GLU A 117 6.42 -4.99 18.84
N GLN A 118 6.25 -6.24 19.26
CA GLN A 118 6.23 -6.64 20.67
C GLN A 118 5.29 -5.75 21.53
N ARG A 119 5.85 -4.93 22.41
CA ARG A 119 5.10 -4.04 23.32
C ARG A 119 5.24 -2.56 22.94
N ASP A 120 5.72 -2.27 21.73
CA ASP A 120 5.83 -0.90 21.24
C ASP A 120 4.48 -0.18 21.37
N ALA A 121 4.52 1.06 21.84
CA ALA A 121 3.35 1.91 22.01
C ALA A 121 3.44 3.12 21.07
N VAL A 122 2.29 3.64 20.65
CA VAL A 122 2.22 4.83 19.79
C VAL A 122 1.11 5.77 20.21
N VAL A 123 1.37 7.08 20.08
CA VAL A 123 0.39 8.15 20.24
C VAL A 123 0.46 9.05 18.99
N PRO A 124 -0.66 9.31 18.28
CA PRO A 124 -1.98 8.70 18.42
C PRO A 124 -1.97 7.17 18.22
N THR A 125 -3.07 6.49 18.58
CA THR A 125 -3.15 5.02 18.53
C THR A 125 -2.91 4.47 17.12
N ALA A 126 -2.47 3.22 17.00
CA ALA A 126 -2.20 2.59 15.70
C ALA A 126 -3.41 2.58 14.75
N SER A 127 -4.64 2.57 15.28
CA SER A 127 -5.88 2.63 14.51
C SER A 127 -6.34 4.05 14.16
N SER A 128 -5.70 5.09 14.71
CA SER A 128 -6.07 6.48 14.45
C SER A 128 -5.87 6.82 12.97
N PRO A 129 -6.86 7.46 12.30
CA PRO A 129 -6.71 7.93 10.93
C PRO A 129 -5.56 8.93 10.80
N VAL A 130 -4.84 8.86 9.68
CA VAL A 130 -3.75 9.81 9.39
C VAL A 130 -4.34 11.13 8.90
N ILE A 131 -3.90 12.23 9.49
CA ILE A 131 -4.20 13.60 9.04
C ILE A 131 -2.91 14.35 8.70
N ALA A 132 -3.01 15.39 7.87
CA ALA A 132 -1.85 16.19 7.48
C ALA A 132 -1.25 16.94 8.68
N GLY A 133 0.08 16.98 8.77
CA GLY A 133 0.80 17.64 9.87
C GLY A 133 0.75 16.89 11.20
N MET A 134 0.22 15.65 11.22
CA MET A 134 0.14 14.84 12.43
C MET A 134 1.52 14.54 13.00
N GLN A 135 1.64 14.63 14.33
CA GLN A 135 2.81 14.18 15.06
C GLN A 135 2.53 12.80 15.66
N ILE A 136 3.42 11.85 15.39
CA ILE A 136 3.33 10.46 15.85
C ILE A 136 4.50 10.22 16.78
N GLN A 137 4.23 9.86 18.02
CA GLN A 137 5.23 9.50 19.01
C GLN A 137 5.21 7.99 19.25
N VAL A 138 6.32 7.33 18.97
CA VAL A 138 6.52 5.89 19.19
C VAL A 138 7.43 5.69 20.39
N THR A 139 7.02 4.78 21.29
CA THR A 139 7.83 4.31 22.41
C THR A 139 8.17 2.85 22.16
N ARG A 140 9.46 2.56 21.95
CA ARG A 140 9.95 1.20 21.69
C ARG A 140 10.11 0.43 22.99
N ILE A 141 9.42 -0.70 23.11
CA ILE A 141 9.44 -1.57 24.29
C ILE A 141 9.71 -2.99 23.80
N ARG A 142 11.00 -3.30 23.66
CA ARG A 142 11.48 -4.52 23.02
C ARG A 142 12.35 -5.35 23.95
N ILE A 143 12.30 -6.67 23.77
CA ILE A 143 13.17 -7.62 24.48
C ILE A 143 14.19 -8.14 23.48
N GLU A 144 15.47 -7.89 23.77
CA GLU A 144 16.59 -8.35 22.95
C GLU A 144 17.35 -9.47 23.66
N LYS A 145 17.68 -10.53 22.93
CA LYS A 145 18.57 -11.59 23.42
C LYS A 145 19.98 -11.28 22.96
N VAL A 146 20.84 -10.88 23.90
CA VAL A 146 22.26 -10.64 23.63
C VAL A 146 23.05 -11.89 23.98
N THR A 147 23.87 -12.37 23.05
CA THR A 147 24.87 -13.42 23.30
C THR A 147 26.24 -12.77 23.34
N GLN A 148 26.94 -12.91 24.45
CA GLN A 148 28.29 -12.37 24.63
C GLN A 148 29.29 -13.53 24.77
N GLN A 149 30.37 -13.49 23.99
CA GLN A 149 31.51 -14.37 24.22
C GLN A 149 32.33 -13.82 25.40
N VAL A 150 32.57 -14.66 26.39
CA VAL A 150 33.43 -14.35 27.54
C VAL A 150 34.61 -15.32 27.60
N PRO A 151 35.81 -14.86 28.01
CA PRO A 151 36.98 -15.73 28.13
C PRO A 151 36.71 -16.89 29.08
N LEU A 152 37.11 -18.10 28.68
CA LEU A 152 37.03 -19.27 29.54
C LEU A 152 38.22 -19.26 30.51
N ALA A 153 37.95 -19.41 31.81
CA ALA A 153 39.02 -19.53 32.81
C ALA A 153 39.90 -20.76 32.51
N PRO A 154 41.24 -20.64 32.59
CA PRO A 154 42.13 -21.76 32.31
C PRO A 154 41.91 -22.90 33.31
N VAL A 155 41.91 -24.13 32.79
CA VAL A 155 41.78 -25.35 33.62
C VAL A 155 43.02 -25.48 34.51
N ALA A 156 42.83 -25.59 35.82
CA ALA A 156 43.93 -25.78 36.76
C ALA A 156 44.67 -27.09 36.44
N ARG A 157 45.98 -27.01 36.14
CA ARG A 157 46.84 -28.20 36.02
C ARG A 157 47.21 -28.68 37.43
N ARG A 158 47.05 -29.98 37.67
CA ARG A 158 47.38 -30.67 38.91
C ARG A 158 48.80 -31.22 38.87
#